data_AF-A0A9W3HP22-F1
#
_entry.id   AF-A0A9W3HP22-F1
#
_cell.length_a   1.000
_cell.length_b   1.000
_cell.length_c   1.000
_cell.angle_alpha   90.00
_cell.angle_beta   90.00
_cell.angle_gamma   90.00
#
_symmetry.space_group_name_H-M   'P 1'
#
loop_
_entity.id
_entity.type
_entity.pdbx_description
1 polymer ?
#
loop_
_entity_poly.entity_id
_entity_poly.type
_entity_poly.pdbx_seq_one_letter_code
_entity_poly.pdbx_strand_id
1 'polypeptide(L)'
;MVEIEVLESSNTQLWPLKLTLEVATWFILFTFIFEILLMWLSSFSLFWKNAWNVFDFVVTILSLLPEVVLLVGVTSQSIWLRLLRICRVLRSLKLFARFRQVRVIILALVRALKSMTFLLMLLLIFFYIFAVAGVYFFENYTRSTRQDLEYHMFFSDLLNSLVTVFILFTMDHWYALLQDTWKVPEVSRVFSSIYVILLLLLGSIVFRNIIVSMMVTNFQNIRNELNEEKTHLEVQHKADIFKWQIIQRRQNLAPEAKKSSIVKMDVRDASQQGKSLNLTEASEEESKHSATKEGSRESKSKTKKSEVKKSASSPSCSSSNYSSPYESIYLDPIGQLDWETHVHQNLPGLMDMDQVFRYFELLEKLQYNLEERKRLQEFAVQALMNFEDK
;
A
#
# COMPACT_ATOMS: atom_id res chain seq x y z
N MET A 1 -23.38 -18.77 8.93
CA MET A 1 -24.74 -18.43 8.49
C MET A 1 -25.47 -19.71 8.12
N VAL A 2 -25.31 -20.24 6.89
CA VAL A 2 -25.89 -21.52 6.42
C VAL A 2 -25.82 -22.65 7.45
N GLU A 3 -24.67 -22.88 8.09
CA GLU A 3 -24.51 -23.94 9.12
C GLU A 3 -25.46 -23.78 10.33
N ILE A 4 -25.70 -22.54 10.79
CA ILE A 4 -26.58 -22.22 11.92
C ILE A 4 -28.05 -22.37 11.50
N GLU A 5 -28.37 -21.85 10.32
CA GLU A 5 -29.70 -21.83 9.70
C GLU A 5 -30.18 -23.25 9.33
N VAL A 6 -29.26 -24.08 8.81
CA VAL A 6 -29.46 -25.52 8.62
C VAL A 6 -29.61 -26.23 9.98
N LEU A 7 -28.76 -25.96 10.98
CA LEU A 7 -28.87 -26.56 12.31
C LEU A 7 -30.26 -26.30 12.94
N GLU A 8 -30.75 -25.06 12.85
CA GLU A 8 -32.04 -24.61 13.37
C GLU A 8 -33.24 -25.18 12.58
N SER A 9 -33.08 -25.43 11.28
CA SER A 9 -34.13 -26.12 10.49
C SER A 9 -34.39 -27.55 11.02
N SER A 10 -35.64 -27.82 11.42
CA SER A 10 -36.10 -29.13 11.92
C SER A 10 -36.34 -30.17 10.81
N ASN A 11 -35.81 -29.93 9.61
CA ASN A 11 -36.11 -30.70 8.42
C ASN A 11 -35.29 -32.00 8.39
N THR A 12 -35.96 -33.14 8.54
CA THR A 12 -35.34 -34.47 8.72
C THR A 12 -34.48 -34.90 7.54
N GLN A 13 -34.77 -34.42 6.32
CA GLN A 13 -33.97 -34.71 5.12
C GLN A 13 -32.55 -34.11 5.17
N LEU A 14 -32.31 -33.08 6.00
CA LEU A 14 -30.99 -32.45 6.15
C LEU A 14 -30.11 -33.15 7.20
N TRP A 15 -30.61 -34.16 7.91
CA TRP A 15 -29.85 -34.90 8.92
C TRP A 15 -28.51 -35.50 8.43
N PRO A 16 -28.43 -36.21 7.28
CA PRO A 16 -27.14 -36.71 6.77
C PRO A 16 -26.17 -35.59 6.38
N LEU A 17 -26.68 -34.42 5.95
CA LEU A 17 -25.85 -33.25 5.65
C LEU A 17 -25.27 -32.63 6.93
N LYS A 18 -26.09 -32.49 7.98
CA LYS A 18 -25.63 -32.06 9.33
C LYS A 18 -24.53 -32.99 9.85
N LEU A 19 -24.76 -34.31 9.82
CA LEU A 19 -23.79 -35.32 10.25
C LEU A 19 -22.48 -35.23 9.47
N THR A 20 -22.56 -35.14 8.13
CA THR A 20 -21.37 -35.05 7.27
C THR A 20 -20.55 -33.79 7.54
N LEU A 21 -21.22 -32.65 7.76
CA LEU A 21 -20.57 -31.37 8.04
C LEU A 21 -19.90 -31.38 9.43
N GLU A 22 -20.55 -31.97 10.44
CA GLU A 22 -19.96 -32.09 11.78
C GLU A 22 -18.77 -33.05 11.81
N VAL A 23 -18.86 -34.22 11.17
CA VAL A 23 -17.74 -35.16 11.01
C VAL A 23 -16.57 -34.52 10.25
N ALA A 24 -16.84 -33.81 9.14
CA ALA A 24 -15.82 -33.07 8.42
C ALA A 24 -15.17 -31.98 9.29
N THR A 25 -15.95 -31.29 10.12
CA THR A 25 -15.44 -30.24 11.02
C THR A 25 -14.51 -30.81 12.09
N TRP A 26 -14.85 -31.96 12.69
CA TRP A 26 -13.99 -32.68 13.61
C TRP A 26 -12.70 -33.18 12.95
N PHE A 27 -12.79 -33.74 11.74
CA PHE A 27 -11.62 -34.18 10.96
C PHE A 27 -10.68 -33.03 10.60
N ILE A 28 -11.22 -31.90 10.15
CA ILE A 28 -10.47 -30.67 9.84
C ILE A 28 -9.79 -30.12 11.10
N LEU A 29 -10.50 -30.08 12.23
CA LEU A 29 -9.97 -29.63 13.52
C LEU A 29 -8.84 -30.53 14.03
N PHE A 30 -9.00 -31.85 13.96
CA PHE A 30 -7.95 -32.82 14.26
C PHE A 30 -6.72 -32.62 13.36
N THR A 31 -6.93 -32.44 12.05
CA THR A 31 -5.85 -32.19 11.09
C THR A 31 -5.05 -30.94 11.43
N PHE A 32 -5.70 -29.84 11.83
CA PHE A 32 -4.99 -28.62 12.25
C PHE A 32 -4.21 -28.78 13.56
N ILE A 33 -4.74 -29.52 14.54
CA ILE A 33 -4.02 -29.82 15.79
C ILE A 33 -2.78 -30.66 15.49
N PHE A 34 -2.90 -31.63 14.59
CA PHE A 34 -1.78 -32.46 14.14
C PHE A 34 -0.74 -31.67 13.34
N GLU A 35 -1.17 -30.75 12.45
CA GLU A 35 -0.29 -29.84 11.70
C GLU A 35 0.55 -28.97 12.65
N ILE A 36 -0.06 -28.39 13.69
CA ILE A 36 0.64 -27.61 14.73
C ILE A 36 1.59 -28.50 15.55
N LEU A 37 1.17 -29.71 15.95
CA LEU A 37 1.99 -30.64 16.72
C LEU A 37 3.25 -31.05 15.93
N LEU A 38 3.13 -31.34 14.63
CA LEU A 38 4.26 -31.61 13.75
C LEU A 38 5.20 -30.39 13.62
N MET A 39 4.66 -29.16 13.53
CA MET A 39 5.49 -27.96 13.53
C MET A 39 6.25 -27.75 14.85
N TRP A 40 5.65 -28.06 15.99
CA TRP A 40 6.32 -27.99 17.30
C TRP A 40 7.42 -29.03 17.44
N LEU A 41 7.16 -30.28 17.01
CA LEU A 41 8.17 -31.36 16.94
C LEU A 41 9.33 -31.00 16.01
N SER A 42 9.05 -30.28 14.91
CA SER A 42 10.06 -29.82 13.96
C SER A 42 10.92 -28.67 14.48
N SER A 43 10.31 -27.59 15.00
CA SER A 43 11.04 -26.41 15.52
C SER A 43 10.17 -25.45 16.33
N PHE A 44 9.94 -25.76 17.61
CA PHE A 44 9.19 -24.91 18.55
C PHE A 44 9.64 -23.43 18.56
N SER A 45 10.95 -23.14 18.61
CA SER A 45 11.46 -21.74 18.64
C SER A 45 11.20 -20.97 17.33
N LEU A 46 11.12 -21.67 16.19
CA LEU A 46 10.83 -21.05 14.90
C LEU A 46 9.32 -20.76 14.75
N PHE A 47 8.47 -21.61 15.32
CA PHE A 47 7.01 -21.47 15.32
C PHE A 47 6.57 -20.11 15.89
N TRP A 48 7.02 -19.76 17.09
CA TRP A 48 6.64 -18.51 17.77
C TRP A 48 7.19 -17.23 17.11
N LYS A 49 8.19 -17.34 16.23
CA LYS A 49 8.72 -16.21 15.46
C LYS A 49 7.89 -15.88 14.22
N ASN A 50 7.07 -16.82 13.72
CA ASN A 50 6.21 -16.58 12.56
C ASN A 50 4.79 -16.17 13.00
N ALA A 51 4.42 -14.91 12.76
CA ALA A 51 3.10 -14.38 13.08
C ALA A 51 1.94 -15.18 12.46
N TRP A 52 2.13 -15.83 11.30
CA TRP A 52 1.11 -16.69 10.70
C TRP A 52 0.91 -18.00 11.46
N ASN A 53 1.97 -18.58 12.03
CA ASN A 53 1.88 -19.78 12.86
C ASN A 53 1.22 -19.46 14.21
N VAL A 54 1.57 -18.32 14.81
CA VAL A 54 0.93 -17.82 16.04
C VAL A 54 -0.55 -17.52 15.82
N PHE A 55 -0.93 -16.93 14.68
CA PHE A 55 -2.32 -16.74 14.28
C PHE A 55 -3.06 -18.09 14.16
N ASP A 56 -2.50 -19.07 13.44
CA ASP A 56 -3.15 -20.36 13.26
C ASP A 56 -3.30 -21.14 14.58
N PHE A 57 -2.31 -21.03 15.49
CA PHE A 57 -2.37 -21.55 16.85
C PHE A 57 -3.53 -20.94 17.66
N VAL A 58 -3.60 -19.60 17.71
CA VAL A 58 -4.65 -18.88 18.44
C VAL A 58 -6.04 -19.25 17.90
N VAL A 59 -6.22 -19.27 16.58
CA VAL A 59 -7.52 -19.64 15.99
C VAL A 59 -7.82 -21.14 16.17
N THR A 60 -6.82 -22.02 16.24
CA THR A 60 -7.05 -23.44 16.54
C THR A 60 -7.51 -23.65 17.99
N ILE A 61 -6.86 -23.03 18.98
CA ILE A 61 -7.32 -23.08 20.38
C ILE A 61 -8.72 -22.48 20.51
N LEU A 62 -8.96 -21.31 19.91
CA LEU A 62 -10.26 -20.63 19.97
C LEU A 62 -11.35 -21.43 19.23
N SER A 63 -10.98 -22.27 18.27
CA SER A 63 -11.87 -23.26 17.63
C SER A 63 -12.07 -24.53 18.44
N LEU A 64 -11.16 -24.89 19.36
CA LEU A 64 -11.24 -26.10 20.18
C LEU A 64 -12.05 -25.88 21.47
N LEU A 65 -11.91 -24.71 22.10
CA LEU A 65 -12.67 -24.31 23.29
C LEU A 65 -14.18 -24.62 23.23
N PRO A 66 -14.95 -24.28 22.17
CA PRO A 66 -16.39 -24.58 22.12
C PRO A 66 -16.71 -26.08 22.21
N GLU A 67 -15.89 -26.96 21.62
CA GLU A 67 -16.18 -28.40 21.61
C GLU A 67 -15.77 -29.07 22.93
N VAL A 68 -14.68 -28.63 23.55
CA VAL A 68 -14.28 -29.11 24.89
C VAL A 68 -15.33 -28.72 25.93
N VAL A 69 -15.84 -27.49 25.90
CA VAL A 69 -16.88 -27.04 26.84
C VAL A 69 -18.21 -27.80 26.64
N LEU A 70 -18.54 -28.19 25.41
CA LEU A 70 -19.70 -29.03 25.10
C LEU A 70 -19.49 -30.46 25.62
N LEU A 71 -18.34 -31.07 25.37
CA LEU A 71 -17.97 -32.41 25.86
C LEU A 71 -17.93 -32.53 27.39
N VAL A 72 -17.53 -31.47 28.09
CA VAL A 72 -17.52 -31.43 29.57
C VAL A 72 -18.92 -31.17 30.15
N GLY A 73 -19.94 -30.96 29.31
CA GLY A 73 -21.35 -30.91 29.72
C GLY A 73 -21.75 -29.67 30.52
N VAL A 74 -21.00 -28.56 30.41
CA VAL A 74 -21.24 -27.34 31.20
C VAL A 74 -22.41 -26.54 30.61
N THR A 75 -23.64 -27.01 30.85
CA THR A 75 -24.90 -26.42 30.31
C THR A 75 -25.36 -25.14 31.03
N SER A 76 -24.44 -24.35 31.57
CA SER A 76 -24.74 -23.04 32.16
C SER A 76 -25.10 -22.04 31.06
N GLN A 77 -26.26 -21.39 31.15
CA GLN A 77 -26.78 -20.41 30.16
C GLN A 77 -26.03 -19.05 30.20
N SER A 78 -24.70 -19.10 30.20
CA SER A 78 -23.82 -17.94 30.32
C SER A 78 -23.49 -17.34 28.95
N ILE A 79 -23.28 -16.02 28.92
CA ILE A 79 -22.86 -15.24 27.74
C ILE A 79 -21.62 -15.85 27.06
N TRP A 80 -20.71 -16.42 27.86
CA TRP A 80 -19.54 -17.19 27.42
C TRP A 80 -19.89 -18.33 26.43
N LEU A 81 -20.98 -19.08 26.63
CA LEU A 81 -21.40 -20.12 25.67
C LEU A 81 -21.89 -19.53 24.35
N ARG A 82 -22.56 -18.37 24.38
CA ARG A 82 -23.00 -17.67 23.15
C ARG A 82 -21.81 -17.13 22.37
N LEU A 83 -20.77 -16.62 23.06
CA LEU A 83 -19.49 -16.25 22.45
C LEU A 83 -18.76 -17.47 21.85
N LEU A 84 -18.69 -18.59 22.56
CA LEU A 84 -18.06 -19.83 22.07
C LEU A 84 -18.76 -20.39 20.81
N ARG A 85 -20.08 -20.26 20.68
CA ARG A 85 -20.79 -20.58 19.41
C ARG A 85 -20.30 -19.72 18.25
N ILE A 86 -20.04 -18.42 18.49
CA ILE A 86 -19.51 -17.51 17.47
C ILE A 86 -18.05 -17.86 17.11
N CYS A 87 -17.25 -18.36 18.07
CA CYS A 87 -15.89 -18.84 17.79
C CYS A 87 -15.84 -19.97 16.75
N ARG A 88 -16.91 -20.77 16.56
CA ARG A 88 -16.98 -21.76 15.48
C ARG A 88 -16.86 -21.12 14.08
N VAL A 89 -17.35 -19.89 13.88
CA VAL A 89 -17.25 -19.15 12.60
C VAL A 89 -15.79 -18.83 12.24
N LEU A 90 -14.89 -18.74 13.22
CA LEU A 90 -13.46 -18.52 12.98
C LEU A 90 -12.78 -19.70 12.26
N ARG A 91 -13.38 -20.90 12.26
CA ARG A 91 -12.94 -22.05 11.45
C ARG A 91 -12.96 -21.71 9.96
N SER A 92 -14.02 -21.05 9.49
CA SER A 92 -14.14 -20.56 8.12
C SER A 92 -13.08 -19.51 7.80
N LEU A 93 -12.69 -18.68 8.78
CA LEU A 93 -11.61 -17.70 8.62
C LEU A 93 -10.24 -18.37 8.42
N LYS A 94 -9.99 -19.56 8.99
CA LYS A 94 -8.76 -20.34 8.74
C LYS A 94 -8.62 -20.72 7.26
N LEU A 95 -9.72 -21.07 6.59
CA LEU A 95 -9.71 -21.43 5.17
C LEU A 95 -9.23 -20.25 4.31
N PHE A 96 -9.72 -19.04 4.58
CA PHE A 96 -9.23 -17.83 3.91
C PHE A 96 -7.74 -17.56 4.19
N ALA A 97 -7.27 -17.81 5.42
CA ALA A 97 -5.85 -17.64 5.79
C ALA A 97 -4.90 -18.64 5.09
N ARG A 98 -5.37 -19.80 4.62
CA ARG A 98 -4.54 -20.73 3.81
C ARG A 98 -4.09 -20.09 2.49
N PHE A 99 -4.96 -19.34 1.82
CA PHE A 99 -4.67 -18.74 0.52
C PHE A 99 -3.54 -17.70 0.58
N ARG A 100 -2.52 -17.83 -0.28
CA ARG A 100 -1.36 -16.92 -0.33
C ARG A 100 -1.77 -15.50 -0.69
N GLN A 101 -2.72 -15.34 -1.61
CA GLN A 101 -3.27 -14.06 -2.05
C GLN A 101 -3.92 -13.29 -0.89
N VAL A 102 -4.78 -13.95 -0.11
CA VAL A 102 -5.42 -13.35 1.08
C VAL A 102 -4.37 -12.90 2.10
N ARG A 103 -3.35 -13.72 2.36
CA ARG A 103 -2.24 -13.36 3.26
C ARG A 103 -1.44 -12.14 2.77
N VAL A 104 -1.24 -11.99 1.46
CA VAL A 104 -0.60 -10.80 0.86
C VAL A 104 -1.49 -9.56 1.02
N ILE A 105 -2.81 -9.66 0.77
CA ILE A 105 -3.76 -8.56 0.94
C ILE A 105 -3.81 -8.09 2.40
N ILE A 106 -3.92 -9.01 3.36
CA ILE A 106 -3.90 -8.69 4.80
C ILE A 106 -2.56 -8.03 5.19
N LEU A 107 -1.42 -8.55 4.69
CA LEU A 107 -0.12 -7.96 4.97
C LEU A 107 0.04 -6.55 4.39
N ALA A 108 -0.51 -6.29 3.19
CA ALA A 108 -0.54 -4.96 2.60
C ALA A 108 -1.41 -3.98 3.42
N LEU A 109 -2.60 -4.41 3.84
CA LEU A 109 -3.51 -3.62 4.67
C LEU A 109 -2.90 -3.31 6.06
N VAL A 110 -2.25 -4.28 6.71
CA VAL A 110 -1.53 -4.06 7.97
C VAL A 110 -0.34 -3.12 7.80
N ARG A 111 0.40 -3.19 6.67
CA ARG A 111 1.47 -2.23 6.35
C ARG A 111 0.93 -0.81 6.16
N ALA A 112 -0.19 -0.65 5.44
CA ALA A 112 -0.84 0.64 5.24
C ALA A 112 -1.34 1.26 6.57
N LEU A 113 -2.01 0.48 7.41
CA LEU A 113 -2.42 0.90 8.76
C LEU A 113 -1.22 1.26 9.65
N LYS A 114 -0.11 0.51 9.57
CA LYS A 114 1.13 0.84 10.29
C LYS A 114 1.70 2.18 9.83
N SER A 115 1.68 2.47 8.54
CA SER A 115 2.13 3.76 7.98
C SER A 115 1.31 4.95 8.49
N MET A 116 0.03 4.72 8.82
CA MET A 116 -0.92 5.77 9.23
C MET A 116 -1.23 5.77 10.75
N THR A 117 -0.51 4.98 11.55
CA THR A 117 -0.86 4.76 12.98
C THR A 117 -0.88 6.04 13.82
N PHE A 118 -0.04 7.04 13.51
CA PHE A 118 -0.07 8.34 14.19
C PHE A 118 -1.36 9.12 13.92
N LEU A 119 -1.86 9.10 12.68
CA LEU A 119 -3.12 9.76 12.31
C LEU A 119 -4.32 9.02 12.90
N LEU A 120 -4.27 7.69 12.96
CA LEU A 120 -5.29 6.88 13.64
C LEU A 120 -5.33 7.16 15.15
N MET A 121 -4.17 7.31 15.80
CA MET A 121 -4.07 7.76 17.20
C MET A 121 -4.73 9.13 17.40
N LEU A 122 -4.45 10.09 16.52
CA LEU A 122 -5.05 11.43 16.59
C LEU A 122 -6.58 11.39 16.42
N LEU A 123 -7.09 10.53 15.53
CA LEU A 123 -8.54 10.32 15.35
C LEU A 123 -9.19 9.69 16.59
N LEU A 124 -8.53 8.72 17.24
CA LEU A 124 -9.03 8.11 18.48
C LEU A 124 -9.03 9.11 19.65
N ILE A 125 -8.02 9.98 19.75
CA ILE A 125 -7.99 11.07 20.74
C ILE A 125 -9.13 12.08 20.47
N PHE A 126 -9.39 12.42 19.21
CA PHE A 126 -10.52 13.25 18.82
C PHE A 126 -11.86 12.62 19.22
N PHE A 127 -12.09 11.33 18.94
CA PHE A 127 -13.29 10.61 19.39
C PHE A 127 -13.42 10.58 20.91
N TYR A 128 -12.33 10.36 21.64
CA TYR A 128 -12.34 10.36 23.10
C TYR A 128 -12.74 11.73 23.69
N ILE A 129 -12.19 12.82 23.16
CA ILE A 129 -12.54 14.19 23.60
C ILE A 129 -14.03 14.47 23.37
N PHE A 130 -14.55 14.14 22.19
CA PHE A 130 -15.97 14.33 21.88
C PHE A 130 -16.87 13.40 22.69
N ALA A 131 -16.50 12.14 22.93
CA ALA A 131 -17.30 11.22 23.73
C ALA A 131 -17.40 11.68 25.20
N VAL A 132 -16.29 12.09 25.81
CA VAL A 132 -16.30 12.66 27.17
C VAL A 132 -17.16 13.92 27.22
N ALA A 133 -17.03 14.83 26.24
CA ALA A 133 -17.86 16.04 26.16
C ALA A 133 -19.35 15.72 25.95
N GLY A 134 -19.67 14.69 25.16
CA GLY A 134 -21.04 14.24 24.88
C GLY A 134 -21.75 13.71 26.12
N VAL A 135 -21.09 12.88 26.93
CA VAL A 135 -21.66 12.40 28.21
C VAL A 135 -22.04 13.57 29.13
N TYR A 136 -21.20 14.60 29.25
CA TYR A 136 -21.52 15.79 30.05
C TYR A 136 -22.58 16.71 29.43
N PHE A 137 -22.58 16.90 28.10
CA PHE A 137 -23.52 17.80 27.43
C PHE A 137 -24.93 17.19 27.24
N PHE A 138 -25.03 15.87 27.20
CA PHE A 138 -26.30 15.15 27.04
C PHE A 138 -26.73 14.40 28.31
N GLU A 139 -26.15 14.72 29.47
CA GLU A 139 -26.55 14.13 30.76
C GLU A 139 -28.06 14.27 31.00
N ASN A 140 -28.61 15.48 30.86
CA ASN A 140 -30.04 15.75 31.07
C ASN A 140 -30.93 15.01 30.05
N TYR A 141 -30.44 14.75 28.84
CA TYR A 141 -31.14 13.95 27.83
C TYR A 141 -31.19 12.48 28.26
N THR A 142 -30.02 11.89 28.52
CA THR A 142 -29.86 10.49 28.95
C THR A 142 -30.63 10.18 30.24
N ARG A 143 -30.64 11.10 31.20
CA ARG A 143 -31.28 10.92 32.52
C ARG A 143 -32.77 11.29 32.54
N SER A 144 -33.34 11.77 31.44
CA SER A 144 -34.75 12.17 31.40
C SER A 144 -35.69 10.95 31.41
N THR A 145 -36.74 11.00 32.24
CA THR A 145 -37.66 9.86 32.50
C THR A 145 -38.73 9.71 31.40
N ARG A 146 -38.37 9.99 30.14
CA ARG A 146 -39.29 10.01 28.99
C ARG A 146 -39.21 8.70 28.21
N GLN A 147 -40.38 8.23 27.76
CA GLN A 147 -40.52 6.94 27.04
C GLN A 147 -40.50 7.11 25.51
N ASP A 148 -40.57 8.35 25.01
CA ASP A 148 -40.55 8.72 23.59
C ASP A 148 -39.13 8.90 23.03
N LEU A 149 -38.09 8.41 23.73
CA LEU A 149 -36.67 8.64 23.42
C LEU A 149 -35.98 7.36 22.91
N GLU A 150 -35.78 7.25 21.60
CA GLU A 150 -35.20 6.06 20.97
C GLU A 150 -33.69 5.94 21.25
N TYR A 151 -32.97 7.06 21.38
CA TYR A 151 -31.52 7.07 21.46
C TYR A 151 -30.98 7.40 22.86
N HIS A 152 -31.80 7.37 23.93
CA HIS A 152 -31.40 7.80 25.29
C HIS A 152 -30.12 7.11 25.82
N MET A 153 -29.84 5.87 25.40
CA MET A 153 -28.63 5.14 25.78
C MET A 153 -27.34 5.66 25.10
N PHE A 154 -27.41 6.47 24.05
CA PHE A 154 -26.26 6.84 23.21
C PHE A 154 -25.19 7.65 23.96
N PHE A 155 -25.57 8.46 24.94
CA PHE A 155 -24.65 9.22 25.80
C PHE A 155 -24.66 8.75 27.27
N SER A 156 -25.06 7.50 27.53
CA SER A 156 -25.15 6.93 28.88
C SER A 156 -23.80 6.65 29.54
N ASP A 157 -22.92 5.97 28.82
CA ASP A 157 -21.58 5.57 29.27
C ASP A 157 -20.54 6.05 28.27
N LEU A 158 -19.28 6.19 28.70
CA LEU A 158 -18.16 6.55 27.82
C LEU A 158 -18.03 5.59 26.62
N LEU A 159 -18.28 4.29 26.80
CA LEU A 159 -18.22 3.31 25.71
C LEU A 159 -19.38 3.48 24.71
N ASN A 160 -20.59 3.72 25.20
CA ASN A 160 -21.76 3.99 24.35
C ASN A 160 -21.55 5.31 23.58
N SER A 161 -21.05 6.34 24.25
CA SER A 161 -20.74 7.63 23.63
C SER A 161 -19.61 7.55 22.62
N LEU A 162 -18.58 6.71 22.81
CA LEU A 162 -17.55 6.44 21.79
C LEU A 162 -18.15 5.79 20.54
N VAL A 163 -19.09 4.85 20.70
CA VAL A 163 -19.83 4.25 19.57
C VAL A 163 -20.71 5.29 18.88
N THR A 164 -21.43 6.13 19.62
CA THR A 164 -22.24 7.22 19.05
C THR A 164 -21.39 8.24 18.31
N VAL A 165 -20.26 8.66 18.86
CA VAL A 165 -19.33 9.59 18.18
C VAL A 165 -18.76 8.98 16.90
N PHE A 166 -18.53 7.65 16.87
CA PHE A 166 -18.16 6.93 15.64
C PHE A 166 -19.30 6.90 14.60
N ILE A 167 -20.54 6.63 15.00
CA ILE A 167 -21.73 6.65 14.11
C ILE A 167 -21.93 8.05 13.51
N LEU A 168 -21.85 9.08 14.35
CA LEU A 168 -21.91 10.49 13.92
C LEU A 168 -20.76 10.84 12.97
N PHE A 169 -19.54 10.36 13.25
CA PHE A 169 -18.39 10.54 12.35
C PHE A 169 -18.58 9.84 10.99
N THR A 170 -19.28 8.70 10.93
CA THR A 170 -19.69 8.09 9.66
C THR A 170 -20.82 8.84 8.93
N MET A 171 -21.21 10.03 9.43
CA MET A 171 -22.28 10.89 8.90
C MET A 171 -23.66 10.22 8.93
N ASP A 172 -23.85 9.26 9.83
CA ASP A 172 -25.06 8.44 9.96
C ASP A 172 -25.86 8.77 11.23
N HIS A 173 -27.18 8.55 11.20
CA HIS A 173 -28.18 8.79 12.26
C HIS A 173 -28.20 10.19 12.95
N TRP A 174 -27.29 11.11 12.59
CA TRP A 174 -27.07 12.40 13.26
C TRP A 174 -28.31 13.30 13.35
N TYR A 175 -29.14 13.30 12.31
CA TYR A 175 -30.37 14.11 12.29
C TYR A 175 -31.44 13.55 13.23
N ALA A 176 -31.59 12.22 13.26
CA ALA A 176 -32.55 11.55 14.13
C ALA A 176 -32.17 11.73 15.61
N LEU A 177 -30.89 11.54 15.96
CA LEU A 177 -30.35 11.79 17.30
C LEU A 177 -30.57 13.24 17.74
N LEU A 178 -30.34 14.20 16.83
CA LEU A 178 -30.52 15.63 17.09
C LEU A 178 -32.00 16.00 17.30
N GLN A 179 -32.92 15.46 16.48
CA GLN A 179 -34.36 15.61 16.67
C GLN A 179 -34.84 15.01 18.01
N ASP A 180 -34.38 13.80 18.34
CA ASP A 180 -34.72 13.12 19.59
C ASP A 180 -34.23 13.91 20.81
N THR A 181 -33.01 14.46 20.73
CA THR A 181 -32.45 15.36 21.74
C THR A 181 -33.31 16.61 21.94
N TRP A 182 -33.83 17.22 20.87
CA TRP A 182 -34.66 18.43 20.94
C TRP A 182 -36.07 18.23 21.52
N LYS A 183 -36.49 16.97 21.76
CA LYS A 183 -37.71 16.66 22.53
C LYS A 183 -37.57 17.09 23.99
N VAL A 184 -36.38 16.94 24.57
CA VAL A 184 -36.08 17.23 25.98
C VAL A 184 -35.91 18.75 26.17
N PRO A 185 -36.76 19.43 26.96
CA PRO A 185 -36.72 20.90 27.09
C PRO A 185 -35.51 21.40 27.89
N GLU A 186 -34.91 20.54 28.71
CA GLU A 186 -33.71 20.83 29.51
C GLU A 186 -32.43 20.86 28.66
N VAL A 187 -32.46 20.34 27.42
CA VAL A 187 -31.32 20.42 26.50
C VAL A 187 -31.53 21.56 25.51
N SER A 188 -30.63 22.53 25.59
CA SER A 188 -30.65 23.71 24.74
C SER A 188 -30.34 23.35 23.29
N ARG A 189 -31.38 23.40 22.43
CA ARG A 189 -31.33 23.00 21.01
C ARG A 189 -30.12 23.58 20.25
N VAL A 190 -29.76 24.84 20.53
CA VAL A 190 -28.61 25.53 19.92
C VAL A 190 -27.29 24.85 20.27
N PHE A 191 -27.00 24.57 21.55
CA PHE A 191 -25.74 23.93 21.95
C PHE A 191 -25.65 22.48 21.48
N SER A 192 -26.76 21.74 21.55
CA SER A 192 -26.89 20.40 20.97
C SER A 192 -26.57 20.41 19.46
N SER A 193 -27.13 21.37 18.71
CA SER A 193 -26.84 21.55 17.28
C SER A 193 -25.38 21.88 17.03
N ILE A 194 -24.80 22.81 17.80
CA ILE A 194 -23.40 23.22 17.66
C ILE A 194 -22.47 22.03 17.91
N TYR A 195 -22.71 21.22 18.95
CA TYR A 195 -21.93 20.01 19.22
C TYR A 195 -21.96 19.04 18.03
N VAL A 196 -23.15 18.69 17.53
CA VAL A 196 -23.30 17.71 16.43
C VAL A 196 -22.69 18.26 15.13
N ILE A 197 -22.99 19.52 14.77
CA ILE A 197 -22.47 20.16 13.55
C ILE A 197 -20.94 20.31 13.63
N LEU A 198 -20.39 20.67 14.79
CA LEU A 198 -18.94 20.74 14.99
C LEU A 198 -18.27 19.36 14.86
N LEU A 199 -18.87 18.31 15.43
CA LEU A 199 -18.38 16.93 15.30
C LEU A 199 -18.40 16.46 13.84
N LEU A 200 -19.49 16.71 13.10
CA LEU A 200 -19.60 16.37 11.67
C LEU A 200 -18.58 17.15 10.83
N LEU A 201 -18.42 18.46 11.08
CA LEU A 201 -17.50 19.33 10.32
C LEU A 201 -16.03 19.01 10.61
N LEU A 202 -15.62 18.91 11.89
CA LEU A 202 -14.24 18.56 12.21
C LEU A 202 -13.93 17.11 11.84
N GLY A 203 -14.88 16.18 12.08
CA GLY A 203 -14.76 14.78 11.74
C GLY A 203 -14.56 14.56 10.24
N SER A 204 -15.40 15.16 9.39
CA SER A 204 -15.26 15.06 7.94
C SER A 204 -13.97 15.71 7.41
N ILE A 205 -13.51 16.83 7.99
CA ILE A 205 -12.19 17.43 7.66
C ILE A 205 -11.05 16.48 8.05
N VAL A 206 -11.06 15.91 9.26
CA VAL A 206 -10.05 14.95 9.72
C VAL A 206 -10.04 13.70 8.84
N PHE A 207 -11.20 13.13 8.52
CA PHE A 207 -11.34 11.98 7.64
C PHE A 207 -10.77 12.25 6.24
N ARG A 208 -11.13 13.40 5.64
CA ARG A 208 -10.62 13.83 4.34
C ARG A 208 -9.10 14.01 4.36
N ASN A 209 -8.56 14.59 5.44
CA ASN A 209 -7.11 14.77 5.61
C ASN A 209 -6.38 13.43 5.76
N ILE A 210 -6.97 12.44 6.45
CA ILE A 210 -6.43 11.09 6.56
C ILE A 210 -6.39 10.41 5.18
N ILE A 211 -7.45 10.49 4.38
CA ILE A 211 -7.48 9.95 3.01
C ILE A 211 -6.44 10.62 2.12
N VAL A 212 -6.35 11.95 2.13
CA VAL A 212 -5.37 12.70 1.33
C VAL A 212 -3.94 12.33 1.77
N SER A 213 -3.66 12.28 3.08
CA SER A 213 -2.35 11.86 3.59
C SER A 213 -2.01 10.42 3.18
N MET A 214 -2.96 9.49 3.27
CA MET A 214 -2.77 8.10 2.88
C MET A 214 -2.50 7.95 1.38
N MET A 215 -3.23 8.69 0.54
CA MET A 215 -2.99 8.72 -0.91
C MET A 215 -1.61 9.30 -1.23
N VAL A 216 -1.24 10.42 -0.61
CA VAL A 216 0.06 11.08 -0.80
C VAL A 216 1.21 10.17 -0.37
N THR A 217 1.16 9.54 0.81
CA THR A 217 2.24 8.65 1.27
C THR A 217 2.34 7.38 0.42
N ASN A 218 1.23 6.77 0.00
CA ASN A 218 1.29 5.62 -0.91
C ASN A 218 1.89 6.01 -2.27
N PHE A 219 1.51 7.17 -2.84
CA PHE A 219 2.07 7.67 -4.09
C PHE A 219 3.56 8.04 -3.95
N GLN A 220 3.97 8.60 -2.80
CA GLN A 220 5.38 8.86 -2.47
C GLN A 220 6.19 7.56 -2.38
N ASN A 221 5.67 6.53 -1.70
CA ASN A 221 6.35 5.23 -1.61
C ASN A 221 6.56 4.62 -3.01
N ILE A 222 5.51 4.55 -3.84
CA ILE A 222 5.60 4.05 -5.22
C ILE A 222 6.57 4.91 -6.05
N ARG A 223 6.55 6.24 -5.88
CA ARG A 223 7.48 7.14 -6.57
C ARG A 223 8.93 6.93 -6.15
N ASN A 224 9.18 6.63 -4.88
CA ASN A 224 10.52 6.36 -4.34
C ASN A 224 11.04 5.01 -4.85
N GLU A 225 10.23 3.94 -4.80
CA GLU A 225 10.57 2.62 -5.35
C GLU A 225 10.94 2.71 -6.84
N LEU A 226 10.16 3.41 -7.66
CA LEU A 226 10.46 3.65 -9.07
C LEU A 226 11.70 4.53 -9.31
N ASN A 227 11.96 5.50 -8.43
CA ASN A 227 13.18 6.32 -8.51
C ASN A 227 14.43 5.49 -8.14
N GLU A 228 14.35 4.65 -7.10
CA GLU A 228 15.43 3.75 -6.70
C GLU A 228 15.76 2.76 -7.83
N GLU A 229 14.74 2.09 -8.39
CA GLU A 229 14.90 1.21 -9.56
C GLU A 229 15.56 1.93 -10.75
N LYS A 230 15.09 3.14 -11.09
CA LYS A 230 15.69 3.94 -12.17
C LYS A 230 17.17 4.27 -11.88
N THR A 231 17.52 4.65 -10.65
CA THR A 231 18.94 4.93 -10.32
C THR A 231 19.80 3.67 -10.36
N HIS A 232 19.27 2.51 -9.98
CA HIS A 232 19.95 1.22 -10.14
C HIS A 232 20.22 0.89 -11.62
N LEU A 233 19.23 1.09 -12.49
CA LEU A 233 19.39 0.90 -13.95
C LEU A 233 20.41 1.90 -14.54
N GLU A 234 20.39 3.17 -14.14
CA GLU A 234 21.40 4.15 -14.57
C GLU A 234 22.83 3.80 -14.12
N VAL A 235 23.00 3.26 -12.90
CA VAL A 235 24.30 2.82 -12.38
C VAL A 235 24.78 1.56 -13.09
N GLN A 236 23.90 0.59 -13.35
CA GLN A 236 24.24 -0.60 -14.15
C GLN A 236 24.66 -0.21 -15.58
N HIS A 237 23.88 0.63 -16.25
CA HIS A 237 24.19 1.11 -17.60
C HIS A 237 25.54 1.84 -17.67
N LYS A 238 25.86 2.72 -16.69
CA LYS A 238 27.17 3.38 -16.56
C LYS A 238 28.30 2.36 -16.32
N ALA A 239 28.07 1.33 -15.50
CA ALA A 239 29.05 0.28 -15.25
C ALA A 239 29.31 -0.59 -16.50
N ASP A 240 28.28 -0.88 -17.30
CA ASP A 240 28.40 -1.66 -18.53
C ASP A 240 29.12 -0.88 -19.65
N ILE A 241 28.86 0.43 -19.79
CA ILE A 241 29.66 1.31 -20.64
C ILE A 241 31.15 1.27 -20.22
N PHE A 242 31.43 1.31 -18.91
CA PHE A 242 32.81 1.25 -18.41
C PHE A 242 33.47 -0.11 -18.67
N LYS A 243 32.74 -1.24 -18.57
CA LYS A 243 33.22 -2.56 -19.01
C LYS A 243 33.60 -2.56 -20.49
N TRP A 244 32.74 -2.04 -21.36
CA TRP A 244 33.01 -1.95 -22.81
C TRP A 244 34.26 -1.10 -23.11
N GLN A 245 34.44 0.03 -22.43
CA GLN A 245 35.64 0.87 -22.56
C GLN A 245 36.92 0.13 -22.14
N ILE A 246 36.88 -0.69 -21.07
CA ILE A 246 38.02 -1.52 -20.66
C ILE A 246 38.30 -2.62 -21.69
N ILE A 247 37.27 -3.25 -22.25
CA ILE A 247 37.41 -4.30 -23.28
C ILE A 247 38.07 -3.73 -24.54
N GLN A 248 37.60 -2.58 -25.05
CA GLN A 248 38.24 -1.91 -26.19
C GLN A 248 39.69 -1.51 -25.88
N ARG A 249 39.98 -0.97 -24.70
CA ARG A 249 41.37 -0.63 -24.32
C ARG A 249 42.28 -1.86 -24.31
N ARG A 250 41.81 -3.02 -23.83
CA ARG A 250 42.56 -4.29 -23.91
C ARG A 250 42.75 -4.75 -25.36
N GLN A 251 41.72 -4.68 -26.20
CA GLN A 251 41.80 -5.05 -27.62
C GLN A 251 42.73 -4.13 -28.41
N ASN A 252 42.82 -2.84 -28.07
CA ASN A 252 43.69 -1.87 -28.73
C ASN A 252 45.13 -1.85 -28.19
N LEU A 253 45.41 -2.45 -27.02
CA LEU A 253 46.77 -2.69 -26.51
C LEU A 253 47.41 -3.98 -27.06
N ALA A 254 46.60 -4.98 -27.35
CA ALA A 254 47.04 -6.25 -27.94
C ALA A 254 47.77 -6.19 -29.31
N PRO A 255 47.55 -5.22 -30.23
CA PRO A 255 48.17 -5.22 -31.56
C PRO A 255 49.66 -4.86 -31.51
N GLU A 256 50.06 -3.96 -30.61
CA GLU A 256 51.46 -3.52 -30.44
C GLU A 256 52.32 -4.67 -29.88
N ALA A 257 51.81 -5.37 -28.86
CA ALA A 257 52.48 -6.53 -28.27
C ALA A 257 52.69 -7.68 -29.28
N LYS A 258 51.83 -7.79 -30.31
CA LYS A 258 52.06 -8.72 -31.44
C LYS A 258 53.02 -8.18 -32.49
N LYS A 259 53.00 -6.87 -32.79
CA LYS A 259 53.95 -6.27 -33.75
C LYS A 259 55.40 -6.33 -33.25
N SER A 260 55.66 -6.12 -31.96
CA SER A 260 57.01 -6.23 -31.39
C SER A 260 57.55 -7.66 -31.39
N SER A 261 56.68 -8.67 -31.29
CA SER A 261 57.09 -10.10 -31.33
C SER A 261 57.44 -10.64 -32.73
N ILE A 262 56.96 -10.01 -33.81
CA ILE A 262 57.14 -10.52 -35.19
C ILE A 262 58.53 -10.19 -35.77
N VAL A 263 59.29 -9.26 -35.17
CA VAL A 263 60.62 -8.83 -35.65
C VAL A 263 61.77 -9.62 -35.00
N LYS A 264 61.48 -10.61 -34.14
CA LYS A 264 62.50 -11.40 -33.41
C LYS A 264 62.20 -12.91 -33.32
N MET A 265 61.95 -13.56 -34.45
CA MET A 265 62.10 -15.02 -34.53
C MET A 265 62.43 -15.50 -35.96
N ASP A 266 63.68 -15.29 -36.33
CA ASP A 266 64.42 -16.18 -37.24
C ASP A 266 65.81 -16.42 -36.62
N VAL A 267 66.49 -17.49 -37.02
CA VAL A 267 67.81 -17.95 -36.54
C VAL A 267 67.84 -18.39 -35.06
N ARG A 268 67.36 -19.61 -34.77
CA ARG A 268 68.23 -20.71 -34.29
C ARG A 268 67.52 -22.07 -34.09
N ASP A 269 68.32 -23.10 -34.31
CA ASP A 269 67.89 -24.48 -34.56
C ASP A 269 67.41 -25.30 -33.35
N ALA A 270 66.64 -26.30 -33.75
CA ALA A 270 66.22 -27.51 -33.05
C ALA A 270 67.17 -28.13 -31.99
N SER A 271 66.55 -28.62 -30.91
CA SER A 271 66.78 -30.00 -30.44
C SER A 271 65.63 -30.50 -29.54
N GLN A 272 65.17 -31.74 -29.81
CA GLN A 272 64.44 -32.72 -28.97
C GLN A 272 63.48 -32.18 -27.85
N GLN A 273 62.15 -32.41 -27.82
CA GLN A 273 61.26 -33.52 -28.21
C GLN A 273 61.24 -34.73 -27.24
N GLY A 274 60.09 -34.95 -26.57
CA GLY A 274 59.83 -36.02 -25.56
C GLY A 274 59.68 -35.43 -24.15
N LYS A 275 58.54 -35.36 -23.45
CA LYS A 275 57.53 -36.38 -23.03
C LYS A 275 58.16 -37.54 -22.22
N SER A 276 57.64 -37.95 -21.04
CA SER A 276 56.38 -37.55 -20.36
C SER A 276 56.19 -38.17 -18.96
N LEU A 277 55.29 -37.56 -18.14
CA LEU A 277 54.49 -38.18 -17.04
C LEU A 277 55.28 -38.61 -15.78
N ASN A 278 54.70 -38.89 -14.59
CA ASN A 278 53.32 -39.24 -14.16
C ASN A 278 53.02 -38.64 -12.74
N LEU A 279 51.78 -38.20 -12.41
CA LEU A 279 50.71 -38.88 -11.59
C LEU A 279 50.99 -39.04 -10.06
N THR A 280 50.04 -38.91 -9.12
CA THR A 280 48.62 -38.42 -9.16
C THR A 280 48.35 -37.41 -7.98
N GLU A 281 47.43 -37.49 -6.97
CA GLU A 281 46.30 -38.35 -6.55
C GLU A 281 45.36 -37.58 -5.57
N ALA A 282 44.04 -37.86 -5.59
CA ALA A 282 43.01 -37.68 -4.51
C ALA A 282 42.78 -36.28 -3.83
N SER A 283 41.62 -35.94 -3.24
CA SER A 283 40.21 -36.37 -3.40
C SER A 283 39.26 -35.36 -2.72
N GLU A 284 38.03 -35.22 -3.28
CA GLU A 284 36.69 -35.04 -2.64
C GLU A 284 36.40 -34.03 -1.49
N GLU A 285 35.11 -33.76 -1.28
CA GLU A 285 34.45 -33.07 -0.12
C GLU A 285 34.76 -31.57 0.15
N GLU A 286 33.88 -30.78 0.79
CA GLU A 286 32.40 -30.73 0.69
C GLU A 286 31.86 -29.30 1.05
N SER A 287 30.67 -29.17 1.65
CA SER A 287 29.82 -27.97 1.63
C SER A 287 30.01 -26.90 2.74
N LYS A 288 29.31 -25.76 2.54
CA LYS A 288 28.62 -24.90 3.55
C LYS A 288 29.37 -23.91 4.49
N HIS A 289 28.95 -22.64 4.33
CA HIS A 289 28.42 -21.71 5.37
C HIS A 289 29.31 -21.05 6.48
N SER A 290 29.47 -19.72 6.35
CA SER A 290 29.12 -18.66 7.33
C SER A 290 29.65 -18.62 8.79
N ALA A 291 30.41 -17.56 9.09
CA ALA A 291 30.35 -16.73 10.32
C ALA A 291 30.90 -15.32 9.98
N THR A 292 30.36 -14.15 10.33
CA THR A 292 29.82 -13.58 11.60
C THR A 292 30.87 -12.91 12.49
N LYS A 293 30.96 -11.58 12.43
CA LYS A 293 31.15 -10.56 13.52
C LYS A 293 31.45 -9.20 12.87
N GLU A 294 30.71 -8.10 13.08
CA GLU A 294 30.30 -7.36 14.29
C GLU A 294 31.30 -6.28 14.76
N GLY A 295 30.76 -5.09 14.98
CA GLY A 295 31.39 -3.96 15.68
C GLY A 295 31.79 -2.78 14.79
N SER A 296 31.76 -1.53 15.27
CA SER A 296 31.04 -0.96 16.43
C SER A 296 31.14 0.57 16.41
N ARG A 297 30.10 1.30 16.82
CA ARG A 297 30.16 2.75 17.17
C ARG A 297 30.60 3.67 15.98
N GLU A 298 30.62 5.00 16.05
CA GLU A 298 29.94 5.96 16.95
C GLU A 298 29.50 7.23 16.20
N SER A 299 28.57 7.91 16.85
CA SER A 299 28.07 9.28 16.73
C SER A 299 29.10 10.42 16.53
N LYS A 300 28.55 11.63 16.23
CA LYS A 300 29.17 12.99 16.14
C LYS A 300 29.72 13.38 14.75
N SER A 301 29.74 14.66 14.32
CA SER A 301 28.93 15.83 14.73
C SER A 301 29.09 17.04 13.77
N LYS A 302 28.07 17.90 13.70
CA LYS A 302 28.02 19.34 13.33
C LYS A 302 29.32 20.06 12.87
N THR A 303 29.24 20.78 11.75
CA THR A 303 29.64 22.21 11.49
C THR A 303 29.35 22.49 10.00
N LYS A 304 28.54 23.45 9.51
CA LYS A 304 28.02 24.79 9.93
C LYS A 304 28.91 26.01 9.58
N LYS A 305 28.75 26.52 8.35
CA LYS A 305 28.97 27.90 7.85
C LYS A 305 28.02 28.09 6.64
N SER A 306 27.27 29.16 6.35
CA SER A 306 27.27 30.62 6.63
C SER A 306 28.38 31.41 5.92
N GLU A 307 28.15 32.56 5.25
CA GLU A 307 26.94 33.27 4.78
C GLU A 307 27.41 34.46 3.91
N VAL A 308 26.79 34.79 2.78
CA VAL A 308 26.92 36.11 2.11
C VAL A 308 25.59 36.50 1.46
N LYS A 309 25.22 37.79 1.56
CA LYS A 309 23.99 38.40 1.03
C LYS A 309 24.30 39.35 -0.15
N LYS A 310 23.29 39.69 -0.96
CA LYS A 310 23.10 41.05 -1.47
C LYS A 310 21.62 41.36 -1.77
N SER A 311 21.23 42.60 -1.45
CA SER A 311 19.95 43.28 -1.74
C SER A 311 20.08 44.10 -3.03
N ALA A 312 19.09 44.79 -3.62
CA ALA A 312 17.65 45.05 -3.39
C ALA A 312 16.97 45.10 -4.81
N SER A 313 15.75 45.57 -5.10
CA SER A 313 14.73 46.42 -4.43
C SER A 313 13.35 46.24 -5.12
N SER A 314 12.33 47.00 -4.69
CA SER A 314 11.03 47.18 -5.37
C SER A 314 10.69 48.69 -5.40
N PRO A 315 9.69 49.16 -6.19
CA PRO A 315 8.38 49.42 -5.56
C PRO A 315 7.11 49.34 -6.46
N SER A 316 5.95 49.38 -5.77
CA SER A 316 4.65 50.00 -6.14
C SER A 316 3.80 49.52 -7.34
N CYS A 317 2.55 49.11 -7.02
CA CYS A 317 1.21 49.58 -7.49
C CYS A 317 0.96 49.94 -8.99
N SER A 318 -0.26 49.83 -9.56
CA SER A 318 -1.62 49.85 -8.98
C SER A 318 -2.67 49.12 -9.86
N SER A 319 -3.93 49.08 -9.41
CA SER A 319 -5.10 48.43 -10.03
C SER A 319 -5.87 49.29 -11.05
N SER A 320 -6.58 48.67 -12.02
CA SER A 320 -8.07 48.72 -12.14
C SER A 320 -8.61 48.16 -13.48
N ASN A 321 -9.93 47.91 -13.51
CA ASN A 321 -10.70 47.29 -14.61
C ASN A 321 -10.87 48.22 -15.83
N TYR A 322 -11.24 47.66 -17.01
CA TYR A 322 -12.56 47.88 -17.64
C TYR A 322 -12.78 46.95 -18.87
N SER A 323 -13.92 47.07 -19.55
CA SER A 323 -14.49 46.09 -20.50
C SER A 323 -14.63 46.60 -21.94
N SER A 324 -14.56 45.66 -22.91
CA SER A 324 -15.36 45.44 -24.16
C SER A 324 -16.25 46.58 -24.75
N PRO A 325 -16.55 46.63 -26.08
CA PRO A 325 -16.21 45.73 -27.19
C PRO A 325 -15.58 46.43 -28.43
N TYR A 326 -15.34 45.70 -29.53
CA TYR A 326 -15.90 45.91 -30.90
C TYR A 326 -15.13 45.11 -31.97
N GLU A 327 -15.82 44.73 -33.05
CA GLU A 327 -15.31 43.85 -34.12
C GLU A 327 -14.61 44.61 -35.25
N SER A 328 -13.65 43.96 -35.90
CA SER A 328 -13.29 44.24 -37.30
C SER A 328 -12.84 42.95 -38.00
N ILE A 329 -13.71 42.40 -38.84
CA ILE A 329 -13.42 41.22 -39.68
C ILE A 329 -12.70 41.69 -40.95
N TYR A 330 -11.60 41.01 -41.35
CA TYR A 330 -11.44 40.36 -42.67
C TYR A 330 -10.01 39.82 -42.91
N LEU A 331 -9.94 38.80 -43.78
CA LEU A 331 -8.76 38.25 -44.49
C LEU A 331 -7.83 37.30 -43.71
N ASP A 332 -8.30 36.06 -43.53
CA ASP A 332 -7.45 34.87 -43.72
C ASP A 332 -6.72 34.94 -45.09
N PRO A 333 -5.46 34.47 -45.18
CA PRO A 333 -5.29 33.07 -45.58
C PRO A 333 -4.07 32.34 -44.99
N ILE A 334 -4.32 31.25 -44.26
CA ILE A 334 -3.73 29.91 -44.44
C ILE A 334 -4.43 29.00 -43.42
N GLY A 335 -5.11 27.95 -43.91
CA GLY A 335 -6.13 27.25 -43.12
C GLY A 335 -5.63 26.61 -41.83
N GLN A 336 -5.92 27.26 -40.69
CA GLN A 336 -5.83 26.64 -39.38
C GLN A 336 -7.00 25.65 -39.24
N LEU A 337 -6.74 24.38 -39.58
CA LEU A 337 -7.74 23.32 -39.56
C LEU A 337 -8.29 23.16 -38.14
N ASP A 338 -9.59 23.44 -37.96
CA ASP A 338 -10.25 23.43 -36.66
C ASP A 338 -10.53 21.98 -36.21
N TRP A 339 -9.46 21.35 -35.72
CA TRP A 339 -9.39 19.95 -35.32
C TRP A 339 -10.42 19.60 -34.23
N GLU A 340 -10.79 20.54 -33.38
CA GLU A 340 -11.73 20.32 -32.27
C GLU A 340 -13.14 20.05 -32.83
N THR A 341 -13.65 20.93 -33.70
CA THR A 341 -14.91 20.71 -34.44
C THR A 341 -14.86 19.45 -35.30
N HIS A 342 -13.74 19.19 -35.99
CA HIS A 342 -13.62 18.01 -36.85
C HIS A 342 -13.59 16.68 -36.08
N VAL A 343 -12.98 16.64 -34.90
CA VAL A 343 -13.02 15.48 -33.99
C VAL A 343 -14.45 15.28 -33.47
N HIS A 344 -15.12 16.33 -32.99
CA HIS A 344 -16.47 16.22 -32.45
C HIS A 344 -17.52 15.75 -33.48
N GLN A 345 -17.37 16.11 -34.76
CA GLN A 345 -18.27 15.63 -35.82
C GLN A 345 -18.08 14.14 -36.18
N ASN A 346 -16.87 13.60 -36.05
CA ASN A 346 -16.59 12.19 -36.36
C ASN A 346 -16.77 11.25 -35.16
N LEU A 347 -16.74 11.81 -33.93
CA LEU A 347 -16.89 11.08 -32.67
C LEU A 347 -18.10 10.11 -32.60
N PRO A 348 -19.31 10.44 -33.12
CA PRO A 348 -20.48 9.56 -33.02
C PRO A 348 -20.35 8.24 -33.81
N GLY A 349 -19.43 8.18 -34.78
CA GLY A 349 -19.19 6.99 -35.62
C GLY A 349 -18.07 6.07 -35.12
N LEU A 350 -17.42 6.41 -33.99
CA LEU A 350 -16.17 5.77 -33.55
C LEU A 350 -16.30 4.87 -32.31
N MET A 351 -17.51 4.47 -31.94
CA MET A 351 -17.81 3.70 -30.72
C MET A 351 -17.50 2.18 -30.83
N ASP A 352 -16.51 1.80 -31.66
CA ASP A 352 -16.00 0.43 -31.78
C ASP A 352 -14.61 0.29 -31.14
N MET A 353 -14.48 -0.68 -30.23
CA MET A 353 -13.34 -0.82 -29.31
C MET A 353 -11.96 -0.93 -30.00
N ASP A 354 -11.91 -1.53 -31.19
CA ASP A 354 -10.66 -1.75 -31.94
C ASP A 354 -10.02 -0.44 -32.43
N GLN A 355 -10.81 0.63 -32.63
CA GLN A 355 -10.26 1.92 -33.09
C GLN A 355 -9.54 2.68 -31.98
N VAL A 356 -9.93 2.48 -30.71
CA VAL A 356 -9.27 3.10 -29.55
C VAL A 356 -7.81 2.63 -29.44
N PHE A 357 -7.56 1.34 -29.71
CA PHE A 357 -6.21 0.78 -29.72
C PHE A 357 -5.34 1.38 -30.83
N ARG A 358 -5.91 1.58 -32.03
CA ARG A 358 -5.22 2.25 -33.14
C ARG A 358 -4.96 3.73 -32.88
N TYR A 359 -5.82 4.42 -32.13
CA TYR A 359 -5.56 5.78 -31.64
C TYR A 359 -4.38 5.84 -30.66
N PHE A 360 -4.28 4.88 -29.73
CA PHE A 360 -3.10 4.75 -28.85
C PHE A 360 -1.81 4.50 -29.64
N GLU A 361 -1.84 3.59 -30.62
CA GLU A 361 -0.69 3.30 -31.50
C GLU A 361 -0.24 4.53 -32.31
N LEU A 362 -1.19 5.39 -32.73
CA LEU A 362 -0.90 6.66 -33.41
C LEU A 362 -0.31 7.72 -32.46
N LEU A 363 -0.83 7.82 -31.23
CA LEU A 363 -0.27 8.71 -30.21
C LEU A 363 1.16 8.32 -29.82
N GLU A 364 1.43 7.03 -29.64
CA GLU A 364 2.78 6.52 -29.34
C GLU A 364 3.76 6.84 -30.49
N LYS A 365 3.37 6.65 -31.75
CA LYS A 365 4.18 7.00 -32.92
C LYS A 365 4.42 8.51 -33.06
N LEU A 366 3.43 9.34 -32.75
CA LEU A 366 3.59 10.81 -32.70
C LEU A 366 4.56 11.23 -31.59
N GLN A 367 4.44 10.64 -30.41
CA GLN A 367 5.31 10.93 -29.27
C GLN A 367 6.76 10.50 -29.54
N TYR A 368 6.98 9.35 -30.17
CA TYR A 368 8.30 8.92 -30.66
C TYR A 368 8.88 9.93 -31.66
N ASN A 369 8.10 10.39 -32.64
CA ASN A 369 8.56 11.34 -33.65
C ASN A 369 8.96 12.71 -33.06
N LEU A 370 8.26 13.17 -32.02
CA LEU A 370 8.59 14.40 -31.30
C LEU A 370 9.90 14.28 -30.49
N GLU A 371 10.13 13.12 -29.86
CA GLU A 371 11.37 12.84 -29.13
C GLU A 371 12.58 12.72 -30.08
N GLU A 372 12.39 12.08 -31.24
CA GLU A 372 13.39 11.98 -32.30
C GLU A 372 13.74 13.36 -32.89
N ARG A 373 12.73 14.21 -33.13
CA ARG A 373 12.94 15.62 -33.54
C ARG A 373 13.70 16.43 -32.50
N LYS A 374 13.43 16.25 -31.20
CA LYS A 374 14.21 16.91 -30.12
C LYS A 374 15.68 16.50 -30.17
N ARG A 375 15.99 15.20 -30.28
CA ARG A 375 17.39 14.74 -30.39
C ARG A 375 18.08 15.31 -31.63
N LEU A 376 17.38 15.40 -32.76
CA LEU A 376 17.92 16.03 -33.97
C LEU A 376 18.18 17.54 -33.78
N GLN A 377 17.37 18.25 -32.99
CA GLN A 377 17.65 19.64 -32.59
C GLN A 377 18.84 19.74 -31.63
N GLU A 378 18.96 18.85 -30.64
CA GLU A 378 20.10 18.79 -29.73
C GLU A 378 21.42 18.50 -30.48
N PHE A 379 21.41 17.54 -31.41
CA PHE A 379 22.56 17.26 -32.27
C PHE A 379 22.87 18.42 -33.23
N ALA A 380 21.87 19.14 -33.75
CA ALA A 380 22.09 20.32 -34.59
C ALA A 380 22.72 21.48 -33.78
N VAL A 381 22.25 21.72 -32.56
CA VAL A 381 22.86 22.71 -31.63
C VAL A 381 24.29 22.30 -31.26
N GLN A 382 24.52 21.03 -30.93
CA GLN A 382 25.86 20.54 -30.58
C GLN A 382 26.83 20.55 -31.78
N ALA A 383 26.32 20.37 -33.00
CA ALA A 383 27.09 20.56 -34.22
C ALA A 383 27.43 22.04 -34.47
N LEU A 384 26.48 22.96 -34.27
CA LEU A 384 26.72 24.41 -34.40
C LEU A 384 27.76 24.92 -33.40
N MET A 385 27.69 24.51 -32.13
CA MET A 385 28.72 24.84 -31.12
C MET A 385 30.11 24.38 -31.57
N ASN A 386 30.24 23.17 -32.12
CA ASN A 386 31.49 22.63 -32.69
C ASN A 386 31.99 23.35 -33.96
N PHE A 387 31.18 24.21 -34.58
CA PHE A 387 31.57 25.09 -35.69
C PHE A 387 31.93 26.51 -35.24
N GLU A 388 31.52 26.92 -34.04
CA GLU A 388 31.82 28.26 -33.48
C GLU A 388 33.16 28.28 -32.71
N ASP A 389 33.65 27.12 -32.25
CA ASP A 389 34.98 26.90 -31.65
C ASP A 389 36.13 26.73 -32.70
N LYS A 390 36.03 27.34 -33.89
CA LYS A 390 37.00 27.17 -35.01
C LYS A 390 37.27 28.43 -35.85
#